data_AF-A0A853F098-F1
#
_entry.id   AF-A0A853F098-F1
#
_cell.length_a   1.000
_cell.length_b   1.000
_cell.length_c   1.000
_cell.angle_alpha   90.00
_cell.angle_beta   90.00
_cell.angle_gamma   90.00
#
_symmetry.space_group_name_H-M   'P 1'
#
loop_
_entity.id
_entity.type
_entity.pdbx_description
1 polymer ?
#
loop_
_entity_poly.entity_id
_entity_poly.type
_entity_poly.pdbx_seq_one_letter_code
_entity_poly.pdbx_strand_id
1 'polypeptide(L)'
;MKTLEDLNKLYQSLKIILTKIDFNSALESVERLKDEIEVSVNSKLEEGGYEPVVIYKHLAREYSSGEKFVLNLIATLLIKKPLVVFLDEAEHSLHPTVQLEFLNFLKLLKITFNLDTQFFISSHSPYIIQSAVNSEIKTISLEESGNKKISVETLNWNGAEPKVSFSKLNYKIFDIPSNEYHSELFERIREISGSKSIDGTNNYLKDHFKLKMVDNTKETLPVYVRNYIHHPDERSRSLDVEKLRNSICLLEKILV
;
A
#
# COMPACT_ATOMS: atom_id res chain seq x y z
N MET A 1 23.26 21.40 21.95
CA MET A 1 23.92 20.09 22.17
C MET A 1 22.83 19.10 22.56
N LYS A 2 22.71 17.97 21.85
CA LYS A 2 21.85 16.86 22.32
C LYS A 2 22.70 16.01 23.27
N THR A 3 22.22 15.76 24.48
CA THR A 3 22.92 14.98 25.50
C THR A 3 22.86 13.47 25.19
N LEU A 4 23.66 12.64 25.86
CA LEU A 4 23.53 11.17 25.79
C LEU A 4 22.11 10.70 26.14
N GLU A 5 21.44 11.45 27.01
CA GLU A 5 20.04 11.23 27.38
C GLU A 5 19.08 11.48 26.20
N ASP A 6 19.33 12.51 25.39
CA ASP A 6 18.54 12.79 24.19
C ASP A 6 18.71 11.72 23.10
N LEU A 7 19.93 11.17 22.97
CA LEU A 7 20.22 10.03 22.07
C LEU A 7 19.53 8.75 22.56
N ASN A 8 19.54 8.48 23.86
CA ASN A 8 18.84 7.34 24.42
C ASN A 8 17.32 7.45 24.29
N LYS A 9 16.73 8.64 24.51
CA LYS A 9 15.30 8.88 24.25
C LYS A 9 14.94 8.69 22.78
N LEU A 10 15.79 9.17 21.86
CA LEU A 10 15.63 8.97 20.43
C LEU A 10 15.65 7.48 20.05
N TYR A 11 16.64 6.73 20.55
CA TYR A 11 16.75 5.30 20.32
C TYR A 11 15.51 4.55 20.81
N GLN A 12 15.07 4.78 22.05
CA GLN A 12 13.90 4.09 22.60
C GLN A 12 12.65 4.37 21.77
N SER A 13 12.50 5.61 21.28
CA SER A 13 11.41 6.00 20.40
C SER A 13 11.46 5.26 19.06
N LEU A 14 12.64 5.15 18.43
CA LEU A 14 12.82 4.41 17.19
C LEU A 14 12.62 2.91 17.36
N LYS A 15 13.12 2.33 18.45
CA LYS A 15 12.95 0.92 18.80
C LYS A 15 11.47 0.56 18.91
N ILE A 16 10.69 1.35 19.66
CA ILE A 16 9.23 1.15 19.79
C ILE A 16 8.54 1.20 18.43
N ILE A 17 8.91 2.16 17.57
CA ILE A 17 8.31 2.29 16.24
C ILE A 17 8.64 1.06 15.40
N LEU A 18 9.91 0.67 15.31
CA LEU A 18 10.37 -0.43 14.45
C LEU A 18 9.88 -1.80 14.91
N THR A 19 9.78 -2.04 16.22
CA THR A 19 9.17 -3.26 16.77
C THR A 19 7.67 -3.32 16.47
N LYS A 20 6.95 -2.18 16.49
CA LYS A 20 5.51 -2.15 16.22
C LYS A 20 5.13 -2.50 14.78
N ILE A 21 6.06 -2.31 13.83
CA ILE A 21 5.83 -2.54 12.39
C ILE A 21 6.55 -3.79 11.87
N ASP A 22 6.98 -4.69 12.77
CA ASP A 22 7.70 -5.93 12.47
C ASP A 22 8.92 -5.74 11.56
N PHE A 23 9.59 -4.60 11.70
CA PHE A 23 10.75 -4.25 10.89
C PHE A 23 12.02 -4.74 11.56
N ASN A 24 12.10 -6.06 11.78
CA ASN A 24 13.15 -6.69 12.58
C ASN A 24 14.57 -6.41 12.03
N SER A 25 14.72 -6.31 10.71
CA SER A 25 15.98 -5.96 10.05
C SER A 25 16.44 -4.52 10.39
N ALA A 26 15.54 -3.53 10.28
CA ALA A 26 15.84 -2.18 10.73
C ALA A 26 15.94 -2.06 12.26
N LEU A 27 15.25 -2.90 13.02
CA LEU A 27 15.35 -2.94 14.48
C LEU A 27 16.77 -3.32 14.89
N GLU A 28 17.28 -4.46 14.40
CA GLU A 28 18.67 -4.87 14.60
C GLU A 28 19.63 -3.76 14.15
N SER A 29 19.33 -3.11 13.04
CA SER A 29 20.14 -2.00 12.53
C SER A 29 20.16 -0.78 13.46
N VAL A 30 19.01 -0.44 14.06
CA VAL A 30 18.91 0.65 15.05
C VAL A 30 19.56 0.26 16.39
N GLU A 31 19.50 -1.02 16.78
CA GLU A 31 20.22 -1.56 17.95
C GLU A 31 21.73 -1.44 17.79
N ARG A 32 22.29 -1.92 16.68
CA ARG A 32 23.73 -1.78 16.37
C ARG A 32 24.16 -0.32 16.29
N LEU A 33 23.33 0.54 15.70
CA LEU A 33 23.51 1.99 15.67
C LEU A 33 23.66 2.62 17.06
N LYS A 34 22.82 2.22 18.02
CA LYS A 34 22.93 2.70 19.39
C LYS A 34 24.27 2.31 19.99
N ASP A 35 24.63 1.04 19.88
CA ASP A 35 25.86 0.53 20.48
C ASP A 35 27.08 1.25 19.90
N GLU A 36 27.11 1.48 18.57
CA GLU A 36 28.17 2.26 17.92
C GLU A 36 28.20 3.73 18.34
N ILE A 37 27.03 4.36 18.51
CA ILE A 37 26.92 5.75 18.96
C ILE A 37 27.35 5.88 20.43
N GLU A 38 26.92 4.97 21.31
CA GLU A 38 27.33 4.95 22.72
C GLU A 38 28.84 4.75 22.86
N VAL A 39 29.43 3.81 22.08
CA VAL A 39 30.89 3.61 22.04
C VAL A 39 31.63 4.84 21.52
N SER A 40 31.12 5.49 20.47
CA SER A 40 31.74 6.68 19.86
C SER A 40 31.64 7.94 20.74
N VAL A 41 30.53 8.08 21.49
CA VAL A 41 30.34 9.20 22.44
C VAL A 41 31.18 8.99 23.69
N ASN A 42 31.24 7.76 24.22
CA ASN A 42 32.03 7.44 25.41
C ASN A 42 33.55 7.57 25.16
N SER A 43 34.03 7.19 23.98
CA SER A 43 35.45 7.34 23.60
C SER A 43 35.87 8.80 23.35
N LYS A 44 34.98 9.68 22.88
CA LYS A 44 35.30 11.10 22.60
C LYS A 44 35.04 12.06 23.76
N LEU A 45 34.35 11.62 24.80
CA LEU A 45 34.26 12.36 26.07
C LEU A 45 35.62 12.48 26.78
N GLU A 46 36.60 11.63 26.42
CA GLU A 46 37.98 11.72 26.93
C GLU A 46 38.86 12.74 26.16
N GLU A 47 38.49 13.14 24.94
CA GLU A 47 39.34 13.98 24.05
C GLU A 47 38.77 15.37 23.70
N GLY A 48 37.61 15.77 24.25
CA GLY A 48 37.21 17.19 24.28
C GLY A 48 36.79 17.82 22.94
N GLY A 49 36.20 17.08 22.01
CA GLY A 49 35.70 17.64 20.74
C GLY A 49 34.44 16.94 20.20
N TYR A 50 33.33 17.68 20.09
CA TYR A 50 32.09 17.20 19.48
C TYR A 50 31.99 17.64 18.01
N GLU A 51 32.16 16.70 17.06
CA GLU A 51 31.56 16.82 15.73
C GLU A 51 30.50 15.71 15.52
N PRO A 52 29.19 16.04 15.58
CA PRO A 52 28.09 15.08 15.41
C PRO A 52 27.98 14.44 14.02
N VAL A 53 28.83 14.83 13.07
CA VAL A 53 28.69 14.50 11.63
C VAL A 53 29.37 13.18 11.26
N VAL A 54 30.26 12.65 12.11
CA VAL A 54 31.08 11.44 11.82
C VAL A 54 30.29 10.12 11.95
N ILE A 55 29.10 10.14 12.58
CA ILE A 55 28.26 8.95 12.83
C ILE A 55 27.88 8.23 11.52
N TYR A 56 27.73 8.95 10.41
CA TYR A 56 27.26 8.40 9.12
C TYR A 56 28.30 7.55 8.37
N LYS A 57 29.59 7.73 8.63
CA LYS A 57 30.63 7.16 7.77
C LYS A 57 30.96 5.70 8.11
N HIS A 58 30.70 5.28 9.34
CA HIS A 58 30.94 3.90 9.80
C HIS A 58 29.77 2.95 9.54
N LEU A 59 28.56 3.49 9.36
CA LEU A 59 27.31 2.74 9.19
C LEU A 59 27.13 2.00 7.86
N ALA A 60 28.11 1.95 6.95
CA ALA A 60 27.81 1.71 5.55
C ALA A 60 28.09 0.30 5.00
N ARG A 61 28.72 -0.63 5.74
CA ARG A 61 29.17 -1.90 5.14
C ARG A 61 28.25 -3.10 5.34
N GLU A 62 27.52 -3.20 6.44
CA GLU A 62 26.79 -4.44 6.78
C GLU A 62 25.27 -4.40 6.54
N TYR A 63 24.68 -3.22 6.31
CA TYR A 63 23.24 -3.11 6.07
C TYR A 63 22.84 -3.39 4.61
N SER A 64 21.68 -4.01 4.46
CA SER A 64 20.95 -4.12 3.19
C SER A 64 20.58 -2.75 2.64
N SER A 65 20.27 -2.68 1.34
CA SER A 65 19.85 -1.44 0.70
C SER A 65 18.56 -0.86 1.30
N GLY A 66 17.60 -1.71 1.67
CA GLY A 66 16.36 -1.28 2.31
C GLY A 66 16.59 -0.69 3.71
N GLU A 67 17.44 -1.31 4.53
CA GLU A 67 17.81 -0.77 5.84
C GLU A 67 18.53 0.57 5.71
N LYS A 68 19.49 0.68 4.78
CA LYS A 68 20.20 1.94 4.49
C LYS A 68 19.23 3.05 4.10
N PHE A 69 18.24 2.74 3.26
CA PHE A 69 17.21 3.70 2.87
C PHE A 69 16.44 4.22 4.09
N VAL A 70 15.94 3.32 4.94
CA VAL A 70 15.15 3.69 6.13
C VAL A 70 15.97 4.47 7.14
N LEU A 71 17.20 4.05 7.41
CA LEU A 71 18.10 4.76 8.31
C LEU A 71 18.43 6.17 7.80
N ASN A 72 18.73 6.30 6.50
CA ASN A 72 18.99 7.61 5.89
C ASN A 72 17.75 8.51 5.93
N LEU A 73 16.56 7.95 5.75
CA LEU A 73 15.31 8.69 5.84
C LEU A 73 15.08 9.21 7.26
N ILE A 74 15.18 8.33 8.27
CA ILE A 74 15.08 8.71 9.69
C ILE A 74 16.09 9.81 10.02
N ALA A 75 17.36 9.61 9.65
CA ALA A 75 18.44 10.56 9.86
C ALA A 75 18.13 11.94 9.26
N THR A 76 17.70 11.95 8.00
CA THR A 76 17.35 13.17 7.28
C THR A 76 16.22 13.91 7.98
N LEU A 77 15.16 13.20 8.38
CA LEU A 77 14.02 13.77 9.07
C LEU A 77 14.40 14.38 10.42
N LEU A 78 15.24 13.71 11.19
CA LEU A 78 15.59 14.14 12.55
C LEU A 78 16.66 15.22 12.60
N ILE A 79 17.61 15.22 11.66
CA ILE A 79 18.71 16.20 11.61
C ILE A 79 18.28 17.43 10.83
N LYS A 80 17.78 17.23 9.61
CA LYS A 80 17.48 18.34 8.70
C LYS A 80 16.09 18.92 8.93
N LYS A 81 15.16 18.12 9.49
CA LYS A 81 13.76 18.50 9.70
C LYS A 81 13.15 19.22 8.48
N PRO A 82 13.24 18.62 7.29
CA PRO A 82 12.76 19.26 6.08
C PRO A 82 11.25 19.50 6.15
N LEU A 83 10.78 20.61 5.59
CA LEU A 83 9.35 20.89 5.44
C LEU A 83 8.72 19.98 4.39
N VAL A 84 9.47 19.57 3.36
CA VAL A 84 8.98 18.76 2.25
C VAL A 84 10.00 17.66 1.92
N VAL A 85 9.52 16.44 1.69
CA VAL A 85 10.32 15.28 1.25
C VAL A 85 9.64 14.64 0.05
N PHE A 86 10.43 14.41 -1.00
CA PHE A 86 10.04 13.63 -2.17
C PHE A 86 10.71 12.26 -2.08
N LEU A 87 9.91 11.19 -2.17
CA LEU A 87 10.38 9.82 -2.25
C LEU A 87 9.95 9.27 -3.61
N ASP A 88 10.92 9.04 -4.49
CA ASP A 88 10.69 8.42 -5.78
C ASP A 88 10.90 6.91 -5.67
N GLU A 89 9.98 6.09 -6.19
CA GLU A 89 10.00 4.62 -6.12
C GLU A 89 10.30 4.11 -4.69
N ALA A 90 9.50 4.54 -3.71
CA ALA A 90 9.76 4.28 -2.30
C ALA A 90 9.82 2.77 -1.93
N GLU A 91 9.30 1.90 -2.78
CA GLU A 91 9.37 0.44 -2.67
C GLU A 91 10.74 -0.15 -3.01
N HIS A 92 11.62 0.61 -3.66
CA HIS A 92 12.89 0.11 -4.12
C HIS A 92 13.71 -0.43 -2.95
N SER A 93 14.10 -1.71 -3.02
CA SER A 93 14.83 -2.43 -1.97
C SER A 93 14.10 -2.62 -0.62
N LEU A 94 12.84 -2.21 -0.48
CA LEU A 94 12.03 -2.54 0.71
C LEU A 94 11.41 -3.93 0.58
N HIS A 95 11.49 -4.73 1.64
CA HIS A 95 10.77 -6.01 1.70
C HIS A 95 9.24 -5.77 1.67
N PRO A 96 8.42 -6.61 1.01
CA PRO A 96 6.97 -6.40 0.92
C PRO A 96 6.26 -6.21 2.26
N THR A 97 6.70 -6.90 3.31
CA THR A 97 6.14 -6.71 4.68
C THR A 97 6.38 -5.30 5.21
N VAL A 98 7.54 -4.72 4.91
CA VAL A 98 7.87 -3.34 5.27
C VAL A 98 7.03 -2.35 4.45
N GLN A 99 6.84 -2.64 3.16
CA GLN A 99 6.04 -1.79 2.28
C GLN A 99 4.60 -1.63 2.80
N LEU A 100 4.01 -2.70 3.35
CA LEU A 100 2.67 -2.70 3.97
C LEU A 100 2.54 -1.81 5.21
N GLU A 101 3.64 -1.47 5.87
CA GLU A 101 3.66 -0.61 7.07
C GLU A 101 4.33 0.75 6.80
N PHE A 102 4.81 1.00 5.57
CA PHE A 102 5.68 2.12 5.28
C PHE A 102 5.04 3.48 5.57
N LEU A 103 3.79 3.70 5.16
CA LEU A 103 3.11 4.97 5.42
C LEU A 103 2.75 5.15 6.90
N ASN A 104 2.39 4.06 7.59
CA ASN A 104 2.16 4.06 9.03
C ASN A 104 3.45 4.43 9.79
N PHE A 105 4.58 3.86 9.37
CA PHE A 105 5.91 4.20 9.87
C PHE A 105 6.22 5.71 9.73
N LEU A 106 6.00 6.30 8.55
CA LEU A 106 6.22 7.74 8.35
C LEU A 106 5.32 8.59 9.25
N LYS A 107 4.05 8.21 9.43
CA LYS A 107 3.13 8.90 10.36
C LYS A 107 3.62 8.84 11.79
N LEU A 108 4.02 7.64 12.26
CA LEU A 108 4.54 7.45 13.61
C LEU A 108 5.78 8.30 13.83
N LEU A 109 6.72 8.34 12.87
CA LEU A 109 7.88 9.23 12.95
C LEU A 109 7.47 10.70 13.08
N LYS A 110 6.52 11.17 12.26
CA LYS A 110 6.03 12.56 12.33
C LYS A 110 5.44 12.88 13.70
N ILE A 111 4.58 12.01 14.23
CA ILE A 111 3.91 12.21 15.52
C ILE A 111 4.94 12.17 16.65
N THR A 112 5.78 11.14 16.70
CA THR A 112 6.75 10.93 17.77
C THR A 112 7.80 12.04 17.84
N PHE A 113 8.22 12.58 16.70
CA PHE A 113 9.26 13.61 16.65
C PHE A 113 8.74 15.02 16.35
N ASN A 114 7.41 15.20 16.37
CA ASN A 114 6.71 16.46 16.09
C ASN A 114 7.24 17.14 14.81
N LEU A 115 7.23 16.40 13.70
CA LEU A 115 7.72 16.86 12.40
C LEU A 115 6.58 17.44 11.56
N ASP A 116 6.73 18.69 11.13
CA ASP A 116 5.84 19.36 10.17
C ASP A 116 6.15 19.01 8.71
N THR A 117 6.78 17.85 8.47
CA THR A 117 7.19 17.40 7.13
C THR A 117 6.00 16.93 6.30
N GLN A 118 5.89 17.42 5.07
CA GLN A 118 5.00 16.91 4.03
C GLN A 118 5.74 15.91 3.12
N PHE A 119 5.14 14.74 2.89
CA PHE A 119 5.70 13.71 2.01
C PHE A 119 4.95 13.69 0.67
N PHE A 120 5.71 13.65 -0.42
CA PHE A 120 5.24 13.28 -1.76
C PHE A 120 5.93 11.98 -2.14
N ILE A 121 5.15 10.95 -2.43
CA ILE A 121 5.65 9.59 -2.63
C ILE A 121 5.15 9.11 -3.98
N SER A 122 6.06 8.73 -4.87
CA SER A 122 5.72 7.94 -6.06
C SER A 122 5.98 6.46 -5.74
N SER A 123 5.11 5.59 -6.25
CA SER A 123 5.24 4.16 -6.07
C SER A 123 4.44 3.40 -7.12
N HIS A 124 5.02 2.33 -7.64
CA HIS A 124 4.33 1.27 -8.37
C HIS A 124 3.95 0.11 -7.46
N SER A 125 4.26 0.18 -6.15
CA SER A 125 3.95 -0.89 -5.22
C SER A 125 2.50 -0.80 -4.72
N PRO A 126 1.66 -1.80 -5.04
CA PRO A 126 0.34 -1.91 -4.43
C PRO A 126 0.41 -2.12 -2.90
N TYR A 127 1.53 -2.62 -2.35
CA TYR A 127 1.71 -2.79 -0.91
C TYR A 127 1.83 -1.44 -0.19
N ILE A 128 2.60 -0.51 -0.75
CA ILE A 128 2.71 0.85 -0.19
C ILE A 128 1.36 1.55 -0.26
N ILE A 129 0.65 1.43 -1.37
CA ILE A 129 -0.65 2.10 -1.54
C ILE A 129 -1.69 1.48 -0.61
N GLN A 130 -1.67 0.16 -0.40
CA GLN A 130 -2.53 -0.50 0.59
C GLN A 130 -2.22 -0.09 2.04
N SER A 131 -0.99 0.34 2.34
CA SER A 131 -0.62 0.83 3.68
C SER A 131 -1.27 2.18 4.03
N ALA A 132 -1.84 2.90 3.06
CA ALA A 132 -2.57 4.11 3.33
C ALA A 132 -3.98 3.78 3.86
N VAL A 133 -4.40 4.55 4.87
CA VAL A 133 -5.75 4.44 5.42
C VAL A 133 -6.72 4.98 4.37
N ASN A 134 -7.83 4.27 4.15
CA ASN A 134 -8.87 4.53 3.14
C ASN A 134 -9.20 6.02 2.91
N SER A 135 -9.21 6.84 3.97
CA SER A 135 -9.57 8.27 3.92
C SER A 135 -8.44 9.21 3.48
N GLU A 136 -7.21 8.71 3.32
CA GLU A 136 -6.02 9.52 3.06
C GLU A 136 -5.45 9.35 1.65
N ILE A 137 -5.97 8.40 0.86
CA ILE A 137 -5.55 8.20 -0.53
C ILE A 137 -6.37 9.10 -1.45
N LYS A 138 -5.69 10.03 -2.12
CA LYS A 138 -6.24 10.75 -3.26
C LYS A 138 -5.59 10.20 -4.52
N THR A 139 -6.39 9.66 -5.42
CA THR A 139 -5.90 9.19 -6.71
C THR A 139 -6.12 10.29 -7.73
N ILE A 140 -5.07 10.61 -8.46
CA ILE A 140 -5.13 11.56 -9.57
C ILE A 140 -5.07 10.72 -10.84
N SER A 141 -6.19 10.64 -11.56
CA SER A 141 -6.23 10.04 -12.88
C SER A 141 -6.11 11.13 -13.94
N LEU A 142 -5.32 10.84 -14.97
CA LEU A 142 -5.18 11.70 -16.14
C LEU A 142 -5.99 11.07 -17.27
N GLU A 143 -7.06 11.74 -17.70
CA GLU A 143 -7.78 11.32 -18.91
C GLU A 143 -7.09 11.91 -20.15
N GLU A 144 -6.52 11.05 -21.00
CA GLU A 144 -6.03 11.43 -22.33
C GLU A 144 -7.20 11.54 -23.31
N SER A 145 -7.99 12.62 -23.21
CA SER A 145 -9.07 12.92 -24.16
C SER A 145 -8.87 14.27 -24.83
N GLY A 146 -7.78 14.46 -25.59
CA GLY A 146 -7.51 15.64 -26.44
C GLY A 146 -7.26 16.97 -25.69
N ASN A 147 -7.91 17.17 -24.55
CA ASN A 147 -7.65 18.14 -23.51
C ASN A 147 -7.33 17.33 -22.26
N LYS A 148 -6.07 17.33 -21.82
CA LYS A 148 -5.64 16.61 -20.60
C LYS A 148 -6.46 17.10 -19.40
N LYS A 149 -7.53 16.38 -19.07
CA LYS A 149 -8.38 16.69 -17.92
C LYS A 149 -7.82 15.90 -16.75
N ILE A 150 -7.45 16.63 -15.70
CA ILE A 150 -7.03 16.03 -14.44
C ILE A 150 -8.30 15.80 -13.62
N SER A 151 -8.69 14.54 -13.46
CA SER A 151 -9.70 14.14 -12.49
C SER A 151 -9.00 13.74 -11.19
N VAL A 152 -9.26 14.48 -10.12
CA VAL A 152 -8.86 14.07 -8.78
C VAL A 152 -10.05 13.35 -8.17
N GLU A 153 -9.98 12.03 -8.15
CA GLU A 153 -10.94 11.21 -7.43
C GLU A 153 -10.35 10.89 -6.07
N THR A 154 -10.99 11.38 -5.00
CA THR A 154 -10.75 10.76 -3.70
C THR A 154 -11.32 9.36 -3.84
N LEU A 155 -10.48 8.35 -3.69
CA LEU A 155 -10.94 6.98 -3.56
C LEU A 155 -11.64 6.88 -2.20
N ASN A 156 -12.88 7.36 -2.13
CA ASN A 156 -13.75 7.15 -1.00
C ASN A 156 -14.09 5.67 -1.01
N TRP A 157 -13.31 4.87 -0.27
CA TRP A 157 -13.67 3.49 0.04
C TRP A 157 -14.82 3.52 1.07
N ASN A 158 -15.96 4.06 0.65
CA ASN A 158 -17.19 4.12 1.43
C ASN A 158 -17.86 2.76 1.37
N GLY A 159 -18.20 2.25 2.55
CA GLY A 159 -19.00 1.05 2.72
C GLY A 159 -18.24 0.01 3.53
N ALA A 160 -18.48 -0.03 4.84
CA ALA A 160 -18.34 -1.14 5.80
C ALA A 160 -17.09 -2.06 5.79
N GLU A 161 -16.17 -1.92 4.85
CA GLU A 161 -15.03 -2.81 4.63
C GLU A 161 -13.77 -2.19 5.23
N PRO A 162 -13.17 -2.81 6.25
CA PRO A 162 -12.02 -2.24 6.95
C PRO A 162 -10.74 -2.17 6.11
N LYS A 163 -10.67 -2.76 4.91
CA LYS A 163 -9.46 -2.82 4.09
C LYS A 163 -9.78 -3.03 2.61
N VAL A 164 -9.24 -2.22 1.71
CA VAL A 164 -9.35 -2.50 0.28
C VAL A 164 -8.50 -3.70 -0.10
N SER A 165 -9.13 -4.62 -0.83
CA SER A 165 -8.47 -5.79 -1.36
C SER A 165 -7.39 -5.42 -2.38
N PHE A 166 -6.37 -6.26 -2.44
CA PHE A 166 -5.26 -6.11 -3.40
C PHE A 166 -5.75 -6.18 -4.85
N SER A 167 -6.75 -7.04 -5.08
CA SER A 167 -7.38 -7.26 -6.37
C SER A 167 -8.09 -5.99 -6.89
N LYS A 168 -8.86 -5.33 -6.02
CA LYS A 168 -9.49 -4.03 -6.29
C LYS A 168 -8.46 -2.94 -6.54
N LEU A 169 -7.43 -2.87 -5.70
CA LEU A 169 -6.40 -1.85 -5.80
C LEU A 169 -5.65 -1.94 -7.13
N ASN A 170 -5.22 -3.15 -7.51
CA ASN A 170 -4.53 -3.38 -8.77
C ASN A 170 -5.40 -3.04 -9.98
N TYR A 171 -6.69 -3.37 -9.91
CA TYR A 171 -7.62 -2.99 -10.97
C TYR A 171 -7.74 -1.47 -11.09
N LYS A 172 -7.96 -0.76 -9.97
CA LYS A 172 -8.17 0.70 -9.99
C LYS A 172 -6.93 1.50 -10.39
N ILE A 173 -5.73 1.01 -10.09
CA ILE A 173 -4.48 1.75 -10.31
C ILE A 173 -3.81 1.34 -11.62
N PHE A 174 -3.82 0.04 -11.93
CA PHE A 174 -3.05 -0.51 -13.04
C PHE A 174 -3.92 -1.10 -14.15
N ASP A 175 -5.26 -1.04 -14.04
CA ASP A 175 -6.21 -1.64 -14.99
C ASP A 175 -5.93 -3.16 -15.21
N ILE A 176 -5.53 -3.84 -14.13
CA ILE A 176 -5.25 -5.28 -14.12
C ILE A 176 -6.51 -6.01 -13.65
N PRO A 177 -7.33 -6.59 -14.56
CA PRO A 177 -8.47 -7.41 -14.17
C PRO A 177 -8.00 -8.73 -13.55
N SER A 178 -8.66 -9.17 -12.48
CA SER A 178 -8.33 -10.42 -11.79
C SER A 178 -9.59 -11.22 -11.42
N ASN A 179 -9.44 -12.54 -11.34
CA ASN A 179 -10.52 -13.44 -10.96
C ASN A 179 -10.99 -13.18 -9.52
N GLU A 180 -10.05 -12.84 -8.64
CA GLU A 180 -10.30 -12.49 -7.25
C GLU A 180 -11.16 -11.24 -7.18
N TYR A 181 -10.82 -10.19 -7.94
CA TYR A 181 -11.60 -8.95 -7.90
C TYR A 181 -13.01 -9.16 -8.43
N HIS A 182 -13.14 -9.91 -9.53
CA HIS A 182 -14.44 -10.32 -10.04
C HIS A 182 -15.26 -11.10 -8.99
N SER A 183 -14.62 -12.04 -8.29
CA SER A 183 -15.29 -12.88 -7.28
C SER A 183 -15.76 -12.05 -6.08
N GLU A 184 -14.96 -11.09 -5.63
CA GLU A 184 -15.33 -10.14 -4.57
C GLU A 184 -16.55 -9.30 -4.96
N LEU A 185 -16.54 -8.71 -6.15
CA LEU A 185 -17.67 -7.92 -6.66
C LEU A 185 -18.94 -8.78 -6.81
N PHE A 186 -18.77 -10.01 -7.32
CA PHE A 186 -19.89 -10.93 -7.52
C PHE A 186 -20.52 -11.34 -6.18
N GLU A 187 -19.73 -11.58 -5.14
CA GLU A 187 -20.28 -11.93 -3.81
C GLU A 187 -21.09 -10.78 -3.23
N ARG A 188 -20.65 -9.52 -3.39
CA ARG A 188 -21.46 -8.35 -2.97
C ARG A 188 -22.79 -8.26 -3.69
N ILE A 189 -22.83 -8.57 -4.99
CA ILE A 189 -24.09 -8.65 -5.73
C ILE A 189 -24.98 -9.76 -5.17
N ARG A 190 -24.41 -10.91 -4.78
CA ARG A 190 -25.17 -11.98 -4.14
C ARG A 190 -25.78 -11.53 -2.82
N GLU A 191 -25.02 -10.82 -1.99
CA GLU A 191 -25.50 -10.22 -0.74
C GLU A 191 -26.67 -9.25 -0.99
N ILE A 192 -26.52 -8.30 -1.92
CA ILE A 192 -27.56 -7.31 -2.25
C ILE A 192 -28.80 -7.97 -2.86
N SER A 193 -28.61 -8.96 -3.72
CA SER A 193 -29.70 -9.70 -4.35
C SER A 193 -30.47 -10.60 -3.37
N GLY A 194 -29.91 -10.87 -2.18
CA GLY A 194 -30.43 -11.86 -1.23
C GLY A 194 -30.42 -13.31 -1.75
N SER A 195 -29.80 -13.57 -2.90
CA SER A 195 -29.86 -14.86 -3.58
C SER A 195 -28.77 -15.81 -3.11
N LYS A 196 -29.17 -16.94 -2.52
CA LYS A 196 -28.24 -18.01 -2.13
C LYS A 196 -27.78 -18.86 -3.31
N SER A 197 -28.50 -18.87 -4.43
CA SER A 197 -28.16 -19.64 -5.63
C SER A 197 -27.57 -18.77 -6.74
N ILE A 198 -26.73 -19.39 -7.57
CA ILE A 198 -26.15 -18.76 -8.76
C ILE A 198 -27.26 -18.39 -9.76
N ASP A 199 -28.24 -19.28 -9.95
CA ASP A 199 -29.39 -19.02 -10.84
C ASP A 199 -30.26 -17.85 -10.35
N GLY A 200 -30.46 -17.73 -9.03
CA GLY A 200 -31.17 -16.59 -8.44
C GLY A 200 -30.43 -15.28 -8.71
N THR A 201 -29.11 -15.29 -8.55
CA THR A 201 -28.24 -14.14 -8.85
C THR A 201 -28.28 -13.79 -10.33
N ASN A 202 -28.28 -14.80 -11.21
CA ASN A 202 -28.38 -14.62 -12.66
C ASN A 202 -29.71 -13.97 -13.08
N ASN A 203 -30.82 -14.43 -12.50
CA ASN A 203 -32.14 -13.86 -12.75
C ASN A 203 -32.23 -12.44 -12.22
N TYR A 204 -31.69 -12.17 -11.02
CA TYR A 204 -31.62 -10.82 -10.47
C TYR A 204 -30.84 -9.86 -11.41
N LEU A 205 -29.66 -10.26 -11.86
CA LEU A 205 -28.84 -9.49 -12.82
C LEU A 205 -29.58 -9.24 -14.14
N LYS A 206 -30.25 -10.26 -14.67
CA LYS A 206 -31.04 -10.15 -15.90
C LYS A 206 -32.26 -9.25 -15.72
N ASP A 207 -33.05 -9.45 -14.67
CA ASP A 207 -34.38 -8.85 -14.56
C ASP A 207 -34.32 -7.45 -13.97
N HIS A 208 -33.43 -7.21 -13.00
CA HIS A 208 -33.29 -5.92 -12.33
C HIS A 208 -32.41 -4.95 -13.14
N PHE A 209 -31.29 -5.44 -13.68
CA PHE A 209 -30.33 -4.62 -14.43
C PHE A 209 -30.40 -4.78 -15.96
N LYS A 210 -31.35 -5.59 -16.45
CA LYS A 210 -31.57 -5.82 -17.89
C LYS A 210 -30.33 -6.30 -18.64
N LEU A 211 -29.45 -7.05 -17.96
CA LEU A 211 -28.26 -7.61 -18.60
C LEU A 211 -28.65 -8.65 -19.66
N LYS A 212 -27.98 -8.59 -20.81
CA LYS A 212 -28.10 -9.60 -21.86
C LYS A 212 -27.39 -10.88 -21.44
N MET A 213 -27.92 -12.01 -21.89
CA MET A 213 -27.26 -13.30 -21.77
C MET A 213 -26.10 -13.40 -22.76
N VAL A 214 -25.06 -14.15 -22.39
CA VAL A 214 -23.98 -14.51 -23.31
C VAL A 214 -24.52 -15.48 -24.36
N ASP A 215 -24.17 -15.26 -25.62
CA ASP A 215 -24.66 -16.05 -26.75
C ASP A 215 -24.46 -17.56 -26.52
N ASN A 216 -25.49 -18.34 -26.86
CA ASN A 216 -25.55 -19.79 -26.67
C ASN A 216 -25.45 -20.25 -25.20
N THR A 217 -25.68 -19.37 -24.24
CA THR A 217 -25.76 -19.71 -22.81
C THR A 217 -27.06 -19.19 -22.18
N LYS A 218 -27.34 -19.64 -20.96
CA LYS A 218 -28.41 -19.10 -20.11
C LYS A 218 -27.86 -18.18 -19.01
N GLU A 219 -26.63 -17.70 -19.18
CA GLU A 219 -25.86 -16.99 -18.16
C GLU A 219 -25.66 -15.52 -18.59
N THR A 220 -25.86 -14.59 -17.67
CA THR A 220 -25.39 -13.21 -17.81
C THR A 220 -23.86 -13.22 -17.77
N LEU A 221 -23.21 -12.20 -18.35
CA LEU A 221 -21.74 -12.16 -18.41
C LEU A 221 -21.08 -12.37 -17.01
N PRO A 222 -21.54 -11.73 -15.91
CA PRO A 222 -20.95 -11.99 -14.59
C PRO A 222 -21.08 -13.43 -14.10
N VAL A 223 -22.22 -14.08 -14.38
CA VAL A 223 -22.43 -15.48 -14.00
C VAL A 223 -21.60 -16.43 -14.84
N TYR A 224 -21.47 -16.14 -16.15
CA TYR A 224 -20.60 -16.90 -17.06
C TYR A 224 -19.15 -16.88 -16.57
N VAL A 225 -18.63 -15.69 -16.27
CA VAL A 225 -17.25 -15.51 -15.77
C VAL A 225 -17.08 -16.20 -14.43
N ARG A 226 -18.03 -16.05 -13.49
CA ARG A 226 -18.01 -16.75 -12.20
C ARG A 226 -17.96 -18.28 -12.38
N ASN A 227 -18.80 -18.83 -13.25
CA ASN A 227 -18.87 -20.28 -13.47
C ASN A 227 -17.59 -20.81 -14.10
N TYR A 228 -16.96 -20.05 -15.01
CA TYR A 228 -15.62 -20.38 -15.52
C TYR A 228 -14.56 -20.41 -14.41
N ILE A 229 -14.54 -19.41 -13.52
CA ILE A 229 -13.55 -19.33 -12.43
C ILE A 229 -13.67 -20.50 -11.45
N HIS A 230 -14.89 -20.90 -11.07
CA HIS A 230 -15.10 -21.98 -10.11
C HIS A 230 -15.10 -23.39 -10.71
N HIS A 231 -15.35 -23.50 -12.03
CA HIS A 231 -15.41 -24.78 -12.74
C HIS A 231 -14.56 -24.73 -14.03
N PRO A 232 -13.22 -24.63 -13.90
CA PRO A 232 -12.32 -24.41 -15.04
C PRO A 232 -12.24 -25.62 -16.00
N ASP A 233 -12.60 -26.82 -15.55
CA ASP A 233 -12.53 -28.05 -16.35
C ASP A 233 -13.66 -28.17 -17.39
N GLU A 234 -14.66 -27.28 -17.36
CA GLU A 234 -15.73 -27.26 -18.36
C GLU A 234 -15.23 -26.69 -19.70
N ARG A 235 -14.74 -27.59 -20.56
CA ARG A 235 -14.15 -27.32 -21.89
C ARG A 235 -15.00 -26.47 -22.85
N SER A 236 -16.27 -26.21 -22.53
CA SER A 236 -17.18 -25.39 -23.33
C SER A 236 -17.07 -23.89 -23.06
N ARG A 237 -16.38 -23.47 -21.98
CA ARG A 237 -16.23 -22.05 -21.65
C ARG A 237 -14.84 -21.52 -21.99
N SER A 238 -14.78 -20.28 -22.45
CA SER A 238 -13.54 -19.56 -22.71
C SER A 238 -13.61 -18.15 -22.13
N LEU A 239 -12.62 -17.83 -21.31
CA LEU A 239 -12.47 -16.52 -20.68
C LEU A 239 -11.18 -15.86 -21.19
N ASP A 240 -11.35 -14.77 -21.92
CA ASP A 240 -10.27 -13.85 -22.23
C ASP A 240 -10.26 -12.67 -21.24
N VAL A 241 -9.17 -11.90 -21.27
CA VAL A 241 -8.95 -10.75 -20.38
C VAL A 241 -10.01 -9.67 -20.60
N GLU A 242 -10.49 -9.50 -21.84
CA GLU A 242 -11.47 -8.47 -22.19
C GLU A 242 -12.86 -8.80 -21.64
N LYS A 243 -13.31 -10.06 -21.72
CA LYS A 243 -14.54 -10.56 -21.10
C LYS A 243 -14.50 -10.41 -19.58
N LEU A 244 -13.37 -10.75 -18.95
CA LEU A 244 -13.19 -10.55 -17.51
C LEU A 244 -13.30 -9.07 -17.13
N ARG A 245 -12.59 -8.19 -17.86
CA ARG A 245 -12.65 -6.74 -17.66
C ARG A 245 -14.06 -6.19 -17.86
N ASN A 246 -14.74 -6.58 -18.93
CA ASN A 246 -16.11 -6.17 -19.22
C ASN A 246 -17.07 -6.61 -18.11
N SER A 247 -16.89 -7.82 -17.58
CA SER A 247 -17.67 -8.31 -16.44
C SER A 247 -17.43 -7.49 -15.18
N ILE A 248 -16.15 -7.21 -14.84
CA ILE A 248 -15.78 -6.34 -13.71
C ILE A 248 -16.40 -4.95 -13.87
N CYS A 249 -16.28 -4.33 -15.05
CA CYS A 249 -16.90 -3.04 -15.36
C CYS A 249 -18.42 -3.03 -15.16
N LEU A 250 -19.12 -4.11 -15.56
CA LEU A 250 -20.56 -4.23 -15.34
C LEU A 250 -20.90 -4.33 -13.85
N LEU A 251 -20.16 -5.16 -13.12
CA LEU A 251 -20.37 -5.34 -11.67
C LEU A 251 -20.09 -4.04 -10.89
N GLU A 252 -19.03 -3.31 -11.23
CA GLU A 252 -18.75 -2.00 -10.61
C GLU A 252 -19.89 -1.00 -10.84
N LYS A 253 -20.42 -0.92 -12.07
CA LYS A 253 -21.55 -0.03 -12.39
C LYS A 253 -22.82 -0.33 -11.63
N ILE A 254 -23.01 -1.58 -11.22
CA ILE A 254 -24.19 -2.02 -10.46
C ILE A 254 -24.06 -1.66 -8.97
N LEU A 255 -22.83 -1.66 -8.44
CA LEU A 255 -22.53 -1.44 -7.02
C LEU A 255 -22.38 0.05 -6.63
N VAL A 256 -22.51 0.98 -7.59
CA VAL A 256 -22.48 2.43 -7.40
C VAL A 256 -23.89 2.98 -7.33
#